data_AF-A0A4Q0T0Z1-F1
#
_entry.id   AF-A0A4Q0T0Z1-F1
#
_cell.length_a   1.000
_cell.length_b   1.000
_cell.length_c   1.000
_cell.angle_alpha   90.00
_cell.angle_beta   90.00
_cell.angle_gamma   90.00
#
_symmetry.space_group_name_H-M   'P 1'
#
loop_
_entity.id
_entity.type
_entity.pdbx_description
1 polymer ?
#
loop_
_entity_poly.entity_id
_entity_poly.type
_entity_poly.pdbx_seq_one_letter_code
_entity_poly.pdbx_strand_id
1 'polypeptide(L)'
;MRAGSNSATIDSFGGNQYWVLTVGPGAFKVTFNYGNRQEGFNTGGRPQMFVGFKPKVPDTTVTHADFPGGTTWSGTAAKPSRLEVAVVPAPGALVRQTTAYTLEATGSVSFAPGAEAGPSVAGIYQISIGGHEGTAKFASNGEITTTNNETGTWKLFDADSKTYVVTFAGQRYSVTYQPGRGMVDNHGFLIFVQKH
;
A
#
# COMPACT_ATOMS: atom_id res chain seq x y z
N MET A 1 -10.99 8.08 15.61
CA MET A 1 -10.99 6.86 14.78
C MET A 1 -12.03 7.05 13.70
N ARG A 2 -11.67 7.00 12.42
CA ARG A 2 -12.67 7.07 11.35
C ARG A 2 -12.56 5.81 10.49
N ALA A 3 -13.65 5.05 10.46
CA ALA A 3 -13.97 4.14 9.37
C ALA A 3 -13.83 4.87 8.02
N GLY A 4 -13.52 4.15 6.95
CA GLY A 4 -13.25 4.79 5.68
C GLY A 4 -12.95 3.82 4.55
N SER A 5 -12.80 4.38 3.36
CA SER A 5 -12.40 3.66 2.17
C SER A 5 -11.01 4.13 1.73
N ASN A 6 -10.15 3.19 1.36
CA ASN A 6 -8.90 3.45 0.66
C ASN A 6 -8.91 2.73 -0.68
N SER A 7 -8.40 3.39 -1.72
CA SER A 7 -8.24 2.79 -3.04
C SER A 7 -6.76 2.77 -3.44
N ALA A 8 -6.39 1.73 -4.18
CA ALA A 8 -5.06 1.58 -4.76
C ALA A 8 -5.13 0.63 -5.97
N THR A 9 -3.98 0.40 -6.60
CA THR A 9 -3.82 -0.57 -7.68
C THR A 9 -2.74 -1.57 -7.27
N ILE A 10 -3.04 -2.87 -7.29
CA ILE A 10 -2.08 -3.93 -7.02
C ILE A 10 -1.44 -4.39 -8.34
N ASP A 11 -0.12 -4.63 -8.33
CA ASP A 11 0.68 -4.97 -9.50
C ASP A 11 1.34 -6.35 -9.30
N SER A 12 1.20 -7.27 -10.25
CA SER A 12 1.78 -8.62 -10.18
C SER A 12 3.30 -8.65 -10.13
N PHE A 13 3.96 -7.65 -10.71
CA PHE A 13 5.43 -7.51 -10.66
C PHE A 13 5.84 -6.76 -9.40
N GLY A 14 4.86 -6.19 -8.72
CA GLY A 14 5.05 -5.51 -7.48
C GLY A 14 5.06 -6.40 -6.23
N GLY A 15 4.37 -7.53 -6.28
CA GLY A 15 4.11 -8.29 -5.06
C GLY A 15 3.20 -7.53 -4.09
N ASN A 16 3.23 -7.95 -2.84
CA ASN A 16 2.18 -7.62 -1.86
C ASN A 16 2.17 -6.14 -1.44
N GLN A 17 0.98 -5.62 -1.17
CA GLN A 17 0.75 -4.33 -0.52
C GLN A 17 0.27 -4.55 0.91
N TYR A 18 0.71 -3.70 1.84
CA TYR A 18 0.38 -3.83 3.25
C TYR A 18 -0.31 -2.58 3.80
N TRP A 19 -1.34 -2.78 4.61
CA TRP A 19 -2.06 -1.73 5.31
C TRP A 19 -2.09 -2.02 6.81
N VAL A 20 -2.06 -0.96 7.61
CA VAL A 20 -2.15 -1.07 9.07
C VAL A 20 -3.42 -0.39 9.53
N LEU A 21 -4.21 -1.11 10.32
CA LEU A 21 -5.42 -0.62 10.95
C LEU A 21 -5.29 -0.71 12.47
N THR A 22 -5.95 0.21 13.14
CA THR A 22 -6.19 0.17 14.58
C THR A 22 -7.61 -0.32 14.80
N VAL A 23 -7.75 -1.47 15.45
CA VAL A 23 -9.03 -2.04 15.87
C VAL A 23 -9.25 -1.68 17.34
N GLY A 24 -10.34 -0.99 17.65
CA GLY A 24 -10.77 -0.73 19.02
C GLY A 24 -11.57 -1.90 19.61
N PRO A 25 -11.94 -1.84 20.90
CA PRO A 25 -12.87 -2.81 21.49
C PRO A 25 -14.17 -2.90 20.69
N GLY A 26 -14.63 -4.11 20.41
CA GLY A 26 -15.87 -4.38 19.67
C GLY A 26 -15.65 -5.06 18.31
N ALA A 27 -16.70 -5.05 17.49
CA ALA A 27 -16.72 -5.70 16.19
C ALA A 27 -16.11 -4.82 15.10
N PHE A 28 -15.40 -5.43 14.16
CA PHE A 28 -14.87 -4.78 12.97
C PHE A 28 -15.18 -5.59 11.71
N LYS A 29 -15.16 -4.90 10.58
CA LYS A 29 -15.23 -5.49 9.24
C LYS A 29 -14.33 -4.72 8.28
N VAL A 30 -13.54 -5.45 7.49
CA VAL A 30 -12.74 -4.94 6.37
C VAL A 30 -13.18 -5.66 5.10
N THR A 31 -13.67 -4.89 4.13
CA THR A 31 -14.13 -5.38 2.84
C THR A 31 -13.12 -5.01 1.78
N PHE A 32 -12.64 -6.00 1.04
CA PHE A 32 -11.81 -5.83 -0.14
C PHE A 32 -12.65 -6.05 -1.39
N ASN A 33 -12.67 -5.08 -2.28
CA ASN A 33 -13.25 -5.21 -3.62
C ASN A 33 -12.17 -4.96 -4.66
N TYR A 34 -12.12 -5.74 -5.72
CA TYR A 34 -11.23 -5.51 -6.85
C TYR A 34 -12.01 -5.30 -8.14
N GLY A 35 -11.46 -4.49 -9.04
CA GLY A 35 -12.00 -4.30 -10.37
C GLY A 35 -11.71 -5.52 -11.27
N ASN A 36 -12.63 -5.84 -12.16
CA ASN A 36 -12.42 -6.87 -13.19
C ASN A 36 -11.52 -6.39 -14.34
N ARG A 37 -11.18 -5.09 -14.37
CA ARG A 37 -10.34 -4.50 -15.40
C ARG A 37 -8.87 -4.72 -15.02
N GLN A 38 -8.23 -5.62 -15.74
CA GLN A 38 -6.78 -5.79 -15.74
C GLN A 38 -6.22 -5.01 -16.93
N GLU A 39 -5.21 -4.17 -16.73
CA GLU A 39 -4.50 -3.52 -17.83
C GLU A 39 -3.44 -4.48 -18.40
N GLY A 40 -3.30 -4.49 -19.73
CA GLY A 40 -2.41 -5.42 -20.43
C GLY A 40 -3.12 -6.73 -20.78
N PHE A 41 -2.62 -7.85 -20.26
CA PHE A 41 -3.13 -9.18 -20.56
C PHE A 41 -3.91 -9.76 -19.37
N ASN A 42 -5.02 -10.43 -19.66
CA ASN A 42 -5.75 -11.21 -18.67
C ASN A 42 -5.27 -12.67 -18.70
N THR A 43 -4.40 -13.04 -17.76
CA THR A 43 -3.93 -14.42 -17.59
C THR A 43 -4.80 -15.23 -16.63
N GLY A 44 -5.97 -14.73 -16.25
CA GLY A 44 -6.81 -15.30 -15.20
C GLY A 44 -6.30 -14.99 -13.79
N GLY A 45 -6.91 -15.62 -12.79
CA GLY A 45 -6.61 -15.35 -11.39
C GLY A 45 -7.26 -14.07 -10.86
N ARG A 46 -7.11 -13.84 -9.55
CA ARG A 46 -7.63 -12.65 -8.86
C ARG A 46 -6.70 -12.24 -7.73
N PRO A 47 -6.60 -10.94 -7.42
CA PRO A 47 -5.91 -10.52 -6.21
C PRO A 47 -6.64 -11.05 -4.97
N GLN A 48 -5.90 -11.20 -3.87
CA GLN A 48 -6.41 -11.70 -2.60
C GLN A 48 -6.11 -10.71 -1.48
N MET A 49 -6.92 -10.72 -0.43
CA MET A 49 -6.64 -9.99 0.80
C MET A 49 -6.58 -10.97 1.98
N PHE A 50 -5.57 -10.80 2.82
CA PHE A 50 -5.41 -11.49 4.09
C PHE A 50 -5.34 -10.46 5.22
N VAL A 51 -5.88 -10.80 6.39
CA VAL A 51 -5.77 -9.94 7.58
C VAL A 51 -5.26 -10.74 8.78
N GLY A 52 -4.53 -10.09 9.66
CA GLY A 52 -4.03 -10.72 10.88
C GLY A 52 -3.66 -9.71 11.96
N PHE A 53 -3.91 -10.08 13.21
CA PHE A 53 -3.44 -9.29 14.35
C PHE A 53 -1.93 -9.47 14.54
N LYS A 54 -1.20 -8.36 14.68
CA LYS A 54 0.25 -8.38 14.92
C LYS A 54 0.67 -7.40 16.01
N PRO A 55 1.17 -7.88 17.18
CA PRO A 55 1.32 -9.29 17.55
C PRO A 55 -0.04 -10.01 17.68
N LYS A 56 -0.03 -11.34 17.78
CA LYS A 56 -1.23 -12.12 18.07
C LYS A 56 -1.87 -11.62 19.37
N VAL A 57 -3.15 -11.30 19.33
CA VAL A 57 -3.88 -10.77 20.49
C VAL A 57 -4.82 -11.85 21.02
N PRO A 58 -4.77 -12.20 22.33
CA PRO A 58 -5.74 -13.10 22.95
C PRO A 58 -7.18 -12.59 22.79
N ASP A 59 -8.14 -13.52 22.80
CA ASP A 59 -9.57 -13.20 22.76
C ASP A 59 -9.98 -12.34 21.56
N THR A 60 -9.33 -12.56 20.42
CA THR A 60 -9.71 -11.98 19.13
C THR A 60 -10.29 -13.04 18.22
N THR A 61 -11.29 -12.65 17.45
CA THR A 61 -11.85 -13.49 16.39
C THR A 61 -11.59 -12.85 15.05
N VAL A 62 -11.31 -13.67 14.03
CA VAL A 62 -11.17 -13.26 12.64
C VAL A 62 -11.80 -14.34 11.78
N THR A 63 -12.74 -13.95 10.95
CA THR A 63 -13.44 -14.80 9.98
C THR A 63 -13.37 -14.15 8.61
N HIS A 64 -13.40 -14.95 7.55
CA HIS A 64 -13.44 -14.45 6.19
C HIS A 64 -14.59 -15.07 5.41
N ALA A 65 -15.09 -14.32 4.43
CA ALA A 65 -16.08 -14.76 3.47
C ALA A 65 -15.76 -14.16 2.10
N ASP A 66 -15.61 -15.03 1.11
CA ASP A 66 -15.36 -14.64 -0.27
C ASP A 66 -16.67 -14.38 -1.01
N PHE A 67 -16.62 -13.47 -1.99
CA PHE A 67 -17.73 -13.20 -2.90
C PHE A 67 -17.19 -12.83 -4.28
N PRO A 68 -18.02 -12.85 -5.34
CA PRO A 68 -17.60 -12.40 -6.67
C PRO A 68 -17.09 -10.95 -6.60
N GLY A 69 -15.83 -10.73 -6.96
CA GLY A 69 -15.21 -9.40 -6.93
C GLY A 69 -14.57 -9.00 -5.60
N GLY A 70 -14.49 -9.88 -4.59
CA GLY A 70 -13.87 -9.48 -3.33
C GLY A 70 -13.84 -10.51 -2.20
N THR A 71 -13.45 -10.03 -1.02
CA THR A 71 -13.50 -10.79 0.23
C THR A 71 -13.81 -9.86 1.40
N THR A 72 -14.56 -10.37 2.38
CA THR A 72 -14.86 -9.67 3.64
C THR A 72 -14.15 -10.39 4.76
N TRP A 73 -13.42 -9.64 5.58
CA TRP A 73 -12.87 -10.12 6.84
C TRP A 73 -13.55 -9.42 8.01
N SER A 74 -14.12 -10.18 8.94
CA SER A 74 -14.86 -9.66 10.10
C SER A 74 -14.39 -10.32 11.39
N GLY A 75 -14.52 -9.60 12.50
CA GLY A 75 -14.03 -10.10 13.77
C GLY A 75 -14.34 -9.19 14.95
N THR A 76 -13.79 -9.55 16.10
CA THR A 76 -13.89 -8.77 17.33
C THR A 76 -12.54 -8.65 18.02
N ALA A 77 -12.34 -7.54 18.73
CA ALA A 77 -11.23 -7.37 19.66
C ALA A 77 -11.74 -6.90 21.03
N ALA A 78 -11.16 -7.42 22.11
CA ALA A 78 -11.48 -6.99 23.48
C ALA A 78 -10.75 -5.70 23.88
N LYS A 79 -9.64 -5.38 23.23
CA LYS A 79 -8.78 -4.22 23.51
C LYS A 79 -8.24 -3.59 22.22
N PRO A 80 -7.81 -2.32 22.26
CA PRO A 80 -7.13 -1.69 21.13
C PRO A 80 -5.98 -2.56 20.61
N SER A 81 -6.01 -2.88 19.32
CA SER A 81 -5.14 -3.88 18.70
C SER A 81 -4.73 -3.46 17.29
N ARG A 82 -3.53 -3.85 16.88
CA ARG A 82 -3.00 -3.62 15.53
C ARG A 82 -3.40 -4.76 14.61
N LEU A 83 -4.10 -4.43 13.52
CA LEU A 83 -4.48 -5.35 12.46
C LEU A 83 -3.65 -5.02 11.21
N GLU A 84 -2.89 -5.98 10.72
CA GLU A 84 -2.20 -5.90 9.43
C GLU A 84 -3.08 -6.51 8.34
N VAL A 85 -3.12 -5.86 7.19
CA VAL A 85 -3.84 -6.31 5.99
C VAL A 85 -2.82 -6.44 4.87
N ALA A 86 -2.78 -7.59 4.21
CA ALA A 86 -1.94 -7.85 3.06
C ALA A 86 -2.83 -8.05 1.83
N VAL A 87 -2.62 -7.24 0.79
CA VAL A 87 -3.21 -7.41 -0.54
C VAL A 87 -2.17 -8.05 -1.45
N VAL A 88 -2.48 -9.22 -1.98
CA VAL A 88 -1.61 -10.03 -2.84
C VAL A 88 -2.09 -9.89 -4.28
N PRO A 89 -1.20 -9.65 -5.26
CA PRO A 89 -1.60 -9.56 -6.66
C PRO A 89 -2.17 -10.88 -7.19
N ALA A 90 -2.85 -10.81 -8.33
CA ALA A 90 -3.19 -12.01 -9.09
C ALA A 90 -1.89 -12.76 -9.48
N PRO A 91 -1.87 -14.10 -9.38
CA PRO A 91 -0.72 -14.89 -9.76
C PRO A 91 -0.53 -14.83 -11.29
N GLY A 92 0.58 -14.23 -11.73
CA GLY A 92 0.93 -14.07 -13.14
C GLY A 92 2.39 -13.64 -13.29
N ALA A 93 3.31 -14.60 -13.22
CA ALA A 93 4.75 -14.33 -13.21
C ALA A 93 5.31 -13.92 -14.59
N LEU A 94 4.59 -14.21 -15.68
CA LEU A 94 5.07 -14.00 -17.04
C LEU A 94 4.59 -12.69 -17.66
N VAL A 95 3.49 -12.12 -17.16
CA VAL A 95 2.90 -10.91 -17.72
C VAL A 95 2.48 -9.98 -16.60
N ARG A 96 2.86 -8.71 -16.73
CA ARG A 96 2.50 -7.67 -15.76
C ARG A 96 1.00 -7.44 -15.80
N GLN A 97 0.37 -7.47 -14.62
CA GLN A 97 -1.04 -7.23 -14.44
C GLN A 97 -1.24 -6.21 -13.32
N THR A 98 -2.04 -5.19 -13.60
CA THR A 98 -2.48 -4.23 -12.60
C THR A 98 -3.96 -4.43 -12.33
N THR A 99 -4.37 -4.38 -11.06
CA THR A 99 -5.77 -4.49 -10.67
C THR A 99 -6.12 -3.41 -9.65
N ALA A 100 -7.05 -2.53 -10.00
CA ALA A 100 -7.57 -1.55 -9.05
C ALA A 100 -8.36 -2.26 -7.95
N TYR A 101 -8.25 -1.77 -6.71
CA TYR A 101 -9.02 -2.29 -5.59
C TYR A 101 -9.40 -1.20 -4.59
N THR A 102 -10.38 -1.52 -3.75
CA THR A 102 -10.80 -0.72 -2.61
C THR A 102 -10.78 -1.56 -1.32
N LEU A 103 -10.40 -0.92 -0.23
CA LEU A 103 -10.51 -1.43 1.14
C LEU A 103 -11.46 -0.55 1.92
N GLU A 104 -12.56 -1.13 2.38
CA GLU A 104 -13.55 -0.45 3.20
C GLU A 104 -13.52 -1.02 4.62
N ALA A 105 -13.19 -0.18 5.60
CA ALA A 105 -13.13 -0.56 7.01
C ALA A 105 -14.32 0.05 7.77
N THR A 106 -15.09 -0.78 8.48
CA THR A 106 -16.31 -0.40 9.21
C THR A 106 -16.36 -1.02 10.61
N GLY A 107 -17.07 -0.37 11.55
CA GLY A 107 -17.14 -0.79 12.95
C GLY A 107 -16.04 -0.16 13.82
N SER A 108 -15.59 -0.89 14.84
CA SER A 108 -14.50 -0.50 15.75
C SER A 108 -13.14 -0.64 15.09
N VAL A 109 -12.96 -0.07 13.89
CA VAL A 109 -11.69 -0.09 13.16
C VAL A 109 -11.51 1.22 12.42
N SER A 110 -10.27 1.69 12.39
CA SER A 110 -9.85 2.74 11.49
C SER A 110 -8.53 2.36 10.88
N PHE A 111 -8.29 2.82 9.65
CA PHE A 111 -6.91 2.90 9.19
C PHE A 111 -6.11 3.64 10.26
N ALA A 112 -4.93 3.11 10.59
CA ALA A 112 -4.00 3.91 11.36
C ALA A 112 -3.89 5.27 10.66
N PRO A 113 -3.72 6.39 11.39
CA PRO A 113 -3.35 7.62 10.75
C PRO A 113 -2.02 7.37 10.04
N GLY A 114 -2.09 6.97 8.77
CA GLY A 114 -1.10 7.38 7.81
C GLY A 114 -1.09 8.89 7.90
N ALA A 115 0.09 9.50 7.72
CA ALA A 115 0.15 10.89 7.33
C ALA A 115 -1.02 11.13 6.36
N GLU A 116 -1.87 12.12 6.65
CA GLU A 116 -2.97 12.48 5.75
C GLU A 116 -2.45 12.33 4.33
N ALA A 117 -3.18 11.61 3.49
CA ALA A 117 -2.86 11.49 2.08
C ALA A 117 -3.10 12.84 1.40
N GLY A 118 -2.45 13.91 1.88
CA GLY A 118 -2.06 15.02 1.07
C GLY A 118 -1.05 14.54 0.02
N PRO A 119 -0.70 15.40 -0.94
CA PRO A 119 0.22 15.07 -2.02
C PRO A 119 1.68 15.00 -1.53
N SER A 120 1.91 14.61 -0.28
CA SER A 120 3.23 14.57 0.31
C SER A 120 3.68 13.13 0.46
N VAL A 121 4.76 12.82 -0.25
CA VAL A 121 5.53 11.59 -0.15
C VAL A 121 6.63 11.72 0.90
N ALA A 122 6.48 12.64 1.85
CA ALA A 122 7.44 12.80 2.92
C ALA A 122 7.38 11.58 3.86
N GLY A 123 8.53 10.96 4.12
CA GLY A 123 8.61 9.74 4.88
C GLY A 123 9.96 9.03 4.72
N ILE A 124 10.10 7.87 5.37
CA ILE A 124 11.26 7.00 5.23
C ILE A 124 10.81 5.74 4.50
N TYR A 125 11.56 5.39 3.47
CA TYR A 125 11.21 4.30 2.57
C TYR A 125 12.47 3.55 2.13
N GLN A 126 12.34 2.25 1.83
CA GLN A 126 13.43 1.46 1.23
C GLN A 126 13.46 1.60 -0.30
N ILE A 127 14.43 2.29 -0.91
CA ILE A 127 14.51 2.53 -2.37
C ILE A 127 15.04 1.32 -3.15
N SER A 128 14.54 1.17 -4.38
CA SER A 128 15.22 0.51 -5.51
C SER A 128 14.93 1.33 -6.77
N ILE A 129 15.77 2.33 -7.06
CA ILE A 129 15.57 3.29 -8.17
C ILE A 129 16.82 3.28 -9.05
N GLY A 130 16.68 2.95 -10.33
CA GLY A 130 17.80 3.03 -11.29
C GLY A 130 19.02 2.17 -10.94
N GLY A 131 18.83 1.06 -10.21
CA GLY A 131 19.93 0.21 -9.73
C GLY A 131 20.50 0.60 -8.36
N HIS A 132 19.97 1.66 -7.72
CA HIS A 132 20.36 2.07 -6.38
C HIS A 132 19.42 1.46 -5.33
N GLU A 133 19.97 0.75 -4.35
CA GLU A 133 19.22 0.11 -3.26
C GLU A 133 19.62 0.67 -1.89
N GLY A 134 18.66 0.88 -0.99
CA GLY A 134 18.94 1.40 0.34
C GLY A 134 17.72 1.93 1.07
N THR A 135 17.90 2.60 2.22
CA THR A 135 16.82 3.37 2.86
C THR A 135 16.98 4.85 2.52
N ALA A 136 15.90 5.48 2.05
CA ALA A 136 15.83 6.89 1.75
C ALA A 136 14.77 7.62 2.59
N LYS A 137 15.10 8.82 3.04
CA LYS A 137 14.19 9.78 3.64
C LYS A 137 13.82 10.80 2.58
N PHE A 138 12.53 10.93 2.31
CA PHE A 138 11.92 12.01 1.54
C PHE A 138 11.47 13.06 2.54
N ALA A 139 12.12 14.22 2.55
CA ALA A 139 11.77 15.31 3.43
C ALA A 139 10.68 16.19 2.80
N SER A 140 9.84 16.82 3.63
CA SER A 140 8.73 17.67 3.19
C SER A 140 9.16 18.90 2.39
N ASN A 141 10.43 19.29 2.50
CA ASN A 141 11.05 20.38 1.73
C ASN A 141 11.44 19.97 0.29
N GLY A 142 11.18 18.72 -0.13
CA GLY A 142 11.52 18.23 -1.46
C GLY A 142 12.90 17.57 -1.55
N GLU A 143 13.61 17.36 -0.44
CA GLU A 143 14.91 16.68 -0.45
C GLU A 143 14.78 15.16 -0.26
N ILE A 144 15.73 14.41 -0.81
CA ILE A 144 15.91 12.97 -0.61
C ILE A 144 17.29 12.75 0.00
N THR A 145 17.38 11.97 1.08
CA THR A 145 18.65 11.56 1.70
C THR A 145 18.65 10.06 1.92
N THR A 146 19.73 9.37 1.60
CA THR A 146 19.83 7.91 1.72
C THR A 146 20.82 7.44 2.77
N THR A 147 20.71 6.18 3.18
CA THR A 147 21.65 5.54 4.11
C THR A 147 23.06 5.40 3.57
N ASN A 148 23.25 5.43 2.24
CA ASN A 148 24.54 5.47 1.57
C ASN A 148 25.01 6.91 1.27
N ASN A 149 24.38 7.93 1.87
CA ASN A 149 24.69 9.37 1.73
C ASN A 149 24.48 9.96 0.33
N GLU A 150 23.86 9.22 -0.60
CA GLU A 150 23.37 9.81 -1.85
C GLU A 150 22.19 10.74 -1.56
N THR A 151 22.11 11.84 -2.31
CA THR A 151 21.06 12.85 -2.19
C THR A 151 20.29 13.01 -3.49
N GLY A 152 19.08 13.54 -3.37
CA GLY A 152 18.22 13.82 -4.51
C GLY A 152 17.15 14.85 -4.16
N THR A 153 16.26 15.09 -5.10
CA THR A 153 15.10 15.96 -4.91
C THR A 153 13.83 15.30 -5.42
N TRP A 154 12.69 15.70 -4.86
CA TRP A 154 11.38 15.33 -5.35
C TRP A 154 10.47 16.56 -5.42
N LYS A 155 9.52 16.54 -6.35
CA LYS A 155 8.44 17.51 -6.42
C LYS A 155 7.16 16.86 -6.92
N LEU A 156 6.03 17.37 -6.45
CA LEU A 156 4.73 17.01 -7.00
C LEU A 156 4.62 17.49 -8.46
N PHE A 157 4.19 16.60 -9.34
CA PHE A 157 3.87 16.94 -10.73
C PHE A 157 2.36 17.07 -10.91
N ASP A 158 1.61 16.06 -10.45
CA ASP A 158 0.16 16.03 -10.52
C ASP A 158 -0.40 15.41 -9.21
N ALA A 159 -1.25 16.17 -8.53
CA ALA A 159 -1.87 15.79 -7.27
C ALA A 159 -2.91 14.70 -7.46
N ASP A 160 -3.65 14.73 -8.57
CA ASP A 160 -4.79 13.86 -8.82
C ASP A 160 -4.31 12.44 -9.13
N SER A 161 -3.30 12.33 -9.98
CA SER A 161 -2.63 11.05 -10.30
C SER A 161 -1.61 10.62 -9.25
N LYS A 162 -1.31 11.47 -8.25
CA LYS A 162 -0.21 11.29 -7.28
C LYS A 162 1.13 11.03 -7.97
N THR A 163 1.41 11.78 -9.03
CA THR A 163 2.65 11.69 -9.80
C THR A 163 3.66 12.74 -9.30
N TYR A 164 4.90 12.31 -9.16
CA TYR A 164 6.03 13.09 -8.68
C TYR A 164 7.18 12.99 -9.66
N VAL A 165 8.00 14.03 -9.70
CA VAL A 165 9.29 14.00 -10.37
C VAL A 165 10.34 13.80 -9.29
N VAL A 166 11.10 12.71 -9.38
CA VAL A 166 12.24 12.41 -8.51
C VAL A 166 13.52 12.58 -9.31
N THR A 167 14.45 13.36 -8.81
CA THR A 167 15.82 13.43 -9.33
C THR A 167 16.73 12.77 -8.31
N PHE A 168 17.38 11.68 -8.69
CA PHE A 168 18.22 10.88 -7.80
C PHE A 168 19.46 10.41 -8.55
N ALA A 169 20.64 10.55 -7.95
CA ALA A 169 21.93 10.23 -8.57
C ALA A 169 22.11 10.85 -9.99
N GLY A 170 21.62 12.09 -10.19
CA GLY A 170 21.70 12.80 -11.47
C GLY A 170 20.73 12.33 -12.56
N GLN A 171 19.91 11.32 -12.28
CA GLN A 171 18.88 10.81 -13.18
C GLN A 171 17.49 11.28 -12.76
N ARG A 172 16.61 11.48 -13.74
CA ARG A 172 15.23 11.93 -13.52
C ARG A 172 14.25 10.79 -13.74
N TYR A 173 13.37 10.60 -12.77
CA TYR A 173 12.31 9.61 -12.76
C TYR A 173 10.97 10.29 -12.62
N SER A 174 9.96 9.77 -13.33
CA SER A 174 8.56 10.05 -13.03
C SER A 174 8.06 8.90 -12.17
N VAL A 175 7.54 9.22 -10.99
CA VAL A 175 7.09 8.21 -10.04
C VAL A 175 5.67 8.46 -9.58
N THR A 176 4.91 7.39 -9.36
CA THR A 176 3.54 7.48 -8.84
C THR A 176 3.47 6.89 -7.44
N TYR A 177 2.89 7.61 -6.48
CA TYR A 177 2.75 7.13 -5.11
C TYR A 177 1.54 6.21 -4.95
N GLN A 178 1.79 4.96 -4.56
CA GLN A 178 0.78 3.98 -4.21
C GLN A 178 0.80 3.71 -2.69
N PRO A 179 -0.25 4.10 -1.96
CA PRO A 179 -0.40 3.75 -0.55
C PRO A 179 -0.25 2.23 -0.32
N GLY A 180 0.46 1.84 0.74
CA GLY A 180 0.72 0.44 1.08
C GLY A 180 1.89 -0.23 0.32
N ARG A 181 2.49 0.46 -0.67
CA ARG A 181 3.67 0.01 -1.41
C ARG A 181 4.76 1.06 -1.65
N GLY A 182 4.44 2.34 -1.46
CA GLY A 182 5.30 3.50 -1.75
C GLY A 182 5.32 3.91 -3.23
N MET A 183 6.45 4.43 -3.73
CA MET A 183 6.54 5.01 -5.08
C MET A 183 6.90 4.00 -6.18
N VAL A 184 6.32 4.18 -7.37
CA VAL A 184 6.48 3.36 -8.58
C VAL A 184 7.14 4.18 -9.70
N ASP A 185 8.17 3.69 -10.40
CA ASP A 185 8.66 4.34 -11.63
C ASP A 185 7.89 3.92 -12.91
N ASN A 186 8.17 4.61 -14.02
CA ASN A 186 7.54 4.34 -15.33
C ASN A 186 7.90 2.97 -15.94
N HIS A 187 8.95 2.29 -15.46
CA HIS A 187 9.37 0.98 -15.96
C HIS A 187 8.84 -0.18 -15.09
N GLY A 188 8.14 0.12 -13.99
CA GLY A 188 7.50 -0.87 -13.14
C GLY A 188 8.40 -1.48 -12.07
N PHE A 189 9.61 -0.96 -11.88
CA PHE A 189 10.46 -1.36 -10.75
C PHE A 189 10.02 -0.61 -9.49
N LEU A 190 9.91 -1.37 -8.40
CA LEU A 190 9.27 -0.97 -7.16
C LEU A 190 9.73 -1.86 -6.02
N ILE A 191 10.20 -1.29 -4.91
CA ILE A 191 9.79 -1.67 -3.54
C ILE A 191 9.92 -0.43 -2.67
N PHE A 192 8.95 -0.19 -1.77
CA PHE A 192 9.12 0.62 -0.56
C PHE A 192 8.19 0.13 0.55
N VAL A 193 8.74 -0.45 1.63
CA VAL A 193 7.98 -0.67 2.86
C VAL A 193 8.15 0.56 3.73
N GLN A 194 7.06 1.24 4.09
CA GLN A 194 7.10 2.30 5.10
C GLN A 194 7.49 1.67 6.43
N LYS A 195 8.67 2.03 6.97
CA LYS A 195 9.03 1.66 8.34
C LYS A 195 8.32 2.62 9.30
N HIS A 196 7.53 2.05 10.20
CA HIS A 196 7.00 2.74 11.38
C HIS A 196 8.10 2.92 12.41
#